data_AF-A0A172QCT3-F1
#
_entry.id   AF-A0A172QCT3-F1
#
_cell.length_a   1.000
_cell.length_b   1.000
_cell.length_c   1.000
_cell.angle_alpha   90.00
_cell.angle_beta   90.00
_cell.angle_gamma   90.00
#
_symmetry.space_group_name_H-M   'P 1'
#
loop_
_entity.id
_entity.type
_entity.pdbx_description
1 polymer ?
#
loop_
_entity_poly.entity_id
_entity_poly.type
_entity_poly.pdbx_seq_one_letter_code
_entity_poly.pdbx_strand_id
1 'polypeptide(L)'
;LHGVGVSVVNALSSKLSVEIRTDGHRWTQDYKAGAPTAPLERHEATTDSGTSVTFWADSDIFETTEYSFETLSRRFQEMAFLNKGLTIKLTDERESAKAVTGADTADAADDGQAMSVTYHYEGGIVDFVKYLNSR
;
A
#
# COMPACT_ATOMS: atom_id res chain seq x y z
N LEU A 1 15.02 -13.06 -11.13
CA LEU A 1 13.84 -12.17 -11.12
C LEU A 1 13.27 -12.14 -12.55
N HIS A 2 11.97 -12.38 -12.73
CA HIS A 2 11.36 -12.55 -14.07
C HIS A 2 10.87 -11.25 -14.72
N GLY A 3 10.94 -10.09 -14.04
CA GLY A 3 10.53 -8.79 -14.61
C GLY A 3 9.02 -8.63 -14.87
N VAL A 4 8.20 -9.61 -14.50
CA VAL A 4 6.75 -9.65 -14.81
C VAL A 4 5.84 -9.12 -13.70
N GLY A 5 6.37 -8.71 -12.54
CA GLY A 5 5.54 -8.41 -11.36
C GLY A 5 4.48 -7.35 -11.61
N VAL A 6 4.90 -6.14 -11.99
CA VAL A 6 3.97 -5.00 -12.20
C VAL A 6 3.12 -5.16 -13.46
N SER A 7 3.64 -5.84 -14.50
CA SER A 7 2.87 -6.09 -15.72
C SER A 7 1.71 -7.06 -15.47
N VAL A 8 1.89 -8.05 -14.60
CA VAL A 8 0.80 -8.95 -14.18
C VAL A 8 -0.24 -8.17 -13.38
N VAL A 9 0.17 -7.33 -12.42
CA VAL A 9 -0.77 -6.48 -11.67
C VAL A 9 -1.59 -5.59 -12.61
N ASN A 10 -0.94 -4.96 -13.60
CA ASN A 10 -1.64 -4.14 -14.59
C ASN A 10 -2.62 -4.95 -15.45
N ALA A 11 -2.23 -6.15 -15.90
CA ALA A 11 -3.09 -7.01 -16.71
C ALA A 11 -4.32 -7.54 -15.94
N LEU A 12 -4.22 -7.67 -14.61
CA LEU A 12 -5.30 -8.16 -13.75
C LEU A 12 -6.07 -7.01 -13.05
N SER A 13 -5.87 -5.77 -13.50
CA SER A 13 -6.55 -4.60 -12.95
C SER A 13 -7.48 -3.96 -13.98
N SER A 14 -8.67 -3.57 -13.55
CA SER A 14 -9.62 -2.81 -14.37
C SER A 14 -9.07 -1.41 -14.70
N LYS A 15 -8.34 -0.83 -13.75
CA LYS A 15 -7.60 0.43 -13.85
C LYS A 15 -6.27 0.32 -13.10
N LEU A 16 -5.25 1.02 -13.59
CA LEU A 16 -4.02 1.26 -12.85
C LEU A 16 -3.51 2.68 -13.14
N SER A 17 -3.07 3.39 -12.12
CA SER A 17 -2.50 4.74 -12.20
C SER A 17 -1.09 4.71 -11.61
N VAL A 18 -0.12 5.24 -12.35
CA VAL A 18 1.26 5.39 -11.90
C VAL A 18 1.61 6.87 -11.82
N GLU A 19 2.22 7.27 -10.71
CA GLU A 19 2.86 8.56 -10.53
C GLU A 19 4.33 8.36 -10.17
N ILE A 20 5.23 9.02 -10.89
CA ILE A 20 6.68 8.93 -10.68
C ILE A 20 7.23 10.34 -10.47
N ARG A 21 8.05 10.53 -9.43
CA ARG A 21 8.83 11.75 -9.23
C ARG A 21 10.30 11.42 -9.50
N THR A 22 10.82 11.90 -10.61
CA THR A 22 12.21 11.68 -11.06
C THR A 22 12.64 12.77 -12.04
N ASP A 23 13.95 12.98 -12.19
CA ASP A 23 14.51 13.98 -13.12
C ASP A 23 13.96 15.39 -12.90
N GLY A 24 13.73 15.72 -11.62
CA GLY A 24 13.22 17.01 -11.17
C GLY A 24 11.76 17.28 -11.52
N HIS A 25 10.97 16.29 -11.96
CA HIS A 25 9.58 16.47 -12.38
C HIS A 25 8.67 15.33 -11.89
N ARG A 26 7.38 15.63 -11.73
CA ARG A 26 6.33 14.62 -11.56
C ARG A 26 5.88 14.12 -12.93
N TRP A 27 5.61 12.82 -13.03
CA TRP A 27 5.15 12.14 -14.24
C TRP A 27 3.95 11.26 -13.90
N THR A 28 2.97 11.18 -14.79
CA THR A 28 1.82 10.29 -14.59
C THR A 28 1.46 9.51 -15.84
N GLN A 29 0.93 8.31 -15.65
CA GLN A 29 0.31 7.54 -16.71
C GLN A 29 -0.81 6.65 -16.16
N ASP A 30 -1.92 6.63 -16.86
CA ASP A 30 -3.08 5.78 -16.57
C ASP A 30 -3.17 4.60 -17.53
N TYR A 31 -3.68 3.50 -17.02
CA TYR A 31 -3.92 2.25 -17.73
C TYR A 31 -5.34 1.75 -17.48
N LYS A 32 -5.92 1.11 -18.48
CA LYS A 32 -7.22 0.43 -18.42
C LYS A 32 -7.07 -0.97 -19.03
N ALA A 33 -7.40 -2.00 -18.26
CA ALA A 33 -7.27 -3.40 -18.67
C ALA A 33 -5.89 -3.71 -19.32
N GLY A 34 -4.81 -3.28 -18.67
CA GLY A 34 -3.44 -3.48 -19.13
C GLY A 34 -2.92 -2.51 -20.20
N ALA A 35 -3.78 -1.73 -20.87
CA ALA A 35 -3.38 -0.81 -21.94
C ALA A 35 -3.24 0.63 -21.45
N PRO A 36 -2.19 1.38 -21.86
CA PRO A 36 -2.06 2.80 -21.50
C PRO A 36 -3.18 3.62 -22.15
N THR A 37 -3.79 4.53 -21.40
CA THR A 37 -4.86 5.42 -21.90
C THR A 37 -4.30 6.64 -22.65
N ALA A 38 -3.07 7.03 -22.33
CA ALA A 38 -2.33 8.11 -22.96
C ALA A 38 -0.81 7.86 -22.84
N PRO A 39 0.02 8.59 -23.61
CA PRO A 39 1.46 8.67 -23.36
C PRO A 39 1.77 9.20 -21.95
N LEU A 40 2.99 8.95 -21.47
CA LEU A 40 3.47 9.49 -20.19
C LEU A 40 3.42 11.03 -20.20
N GLU A 41 2.75 11.60 -19.21
CA GLU A 41 2.57 13.05 -19.07
C GLU A 41 3.57 13.63 -18.08
N ARG A 42 4.22 14.75 -18.45
CA ARG A 42 5.12 15.51 -17.58
C ARG A 42 4.36 16.63 -16.89
N HIS A 43 4.56 16.75 -15.58
CA HIS A 43 3.92 17.75 -14.73
C HIS A 43 4.94 18.77 -14.19
N GLU A 44 4.62 19.42 -13.07
CA GLU A 44 5.46 20.43 -12.44
C GLU A 44 6.82 19.88 -11.99
N ALA A 45 7.74 20.81 -11.76
CA ALA A 45 9.03 20.51 -11.16
C ALA A 45 8.87 20.12 -9.69
N THR A 46 9.64 19.14 -9.23
CA THR A 46 9.67 18.67 -7.84
C THR A 46 11.08 18.31 -7.42
N THR A 47 11.40 18.53 -6.15
CA THR A 47 12.63 18.06 -5.51
C THR A 47 12.48 16.67 -4.90
N ASP A 48 11.26 16.16 -4.83
CA ASP A 48 10.96 14.87 -4.24
C ASP A 48 11.26 13.73 -5.23
N SER A 49 11.44 12.53 -4.69
CA SER A 49 11.64 11.31 -5.47
C SER A 49 10.71 10.22 -4.98
N GLY A 50 10.23 9.38 -5.90
CA GLY A 50 9.45 8.20 -5.51
C GLY A 50 8.53 7.71 -6.61
N THR A 51 7.79 6.65 -6.30
CA THR A 51 6.81 6.06 -7.19
C THR A 51 5.58 5.67 -6.38
N SER A 52 4.42 6.11 -6.86
CA SER A 52 3.12 5.72 -6.35
C SER A 52 2.43 4.89 -7.42
N VAL A 53 1.89 3.74 -7.03
CA VAL A 53 1.08 2.89 -7.89
C VAL A 53 -0.25 2.66 -7.21
N THR A 54 -1.33 3.03 -7.89
CA THR A 54 -2.70 2.78 -7.45
C THR A 54 -3.35 1.86 -8.46
N PHE A 55 -3.99 0.79 -8.02
CA PHE A 55 -4.63 -0.18 -8.90
C PHE A 55 -5.96 -0.65 -8.34
N TRP A 56 -6.82 -1.12 -9.23
CA TRP A 56 -8.15 -1.62 -8.91
C TRP A 56 -8.28 -3.02 -9.49
N ALA A 57 -8.32 -4.04 -8.61
CA ALA A 57 -8.50 -5.42 -9.02
C ALA A 57 -9.73 -5.56 -9.93
N ASP A 58 -9.61 -6.36 -10.99
CA ASP A 58 -10.69 -6.58 -11.93
C ASP A 58 -11.71 -7.60 -11.36
N SER A 59 -12.96 -7.17 -11.16
CA SER A 59 -14.04 -8.01 -10.65
C SER A 59 -14.52 -9.07 -11.64
N ASP A 60 -14.19 -8.93 -12.93
CA ASP A 60 -14.48 -9.97 -13.93
C ASP A 60 -13.46 -11.12 -13.84
N ILE A 61 -12.31 -10.88 -13.18
CA ILE A 61 -11.23 -11.85 -13.00
C ILE A 61 -11.25 -12.45 -11.59
N PHE A 62 -11.44 -11.62 -10.56
CA PHE A 62 -11.40 -12.04 -9.16
C PHE A 62 -12.80 -12.14 -8.56
N GLU A 63 -13.05 -13.23 -7.82
CA GLU A 63 -14.29 -13.41 -7.07
C GLU A 63 -14.44 -12.40 -5.91
N THR A 64 -13.33 -11.92 -5.36
CA THR A 64 -13.30 -10.90 -4.31
C THR A 64 -12.26 -9.83 -4.62
N THR A 65 -12.66 -8.58 -4.49
CA THR A 65 -11.80 -7.40 -4.67
C THR A 65 -11.61 -6.63 -3.36
N GLU A 66 -12.15 -7.14 -2.25
CA GLU A 66 -12.01 -6.54 -0.93
C GLU A 66 -10.69 -6.97 -0.28
N TYR A 67 -9.85 -6.00 0.06
CA TYR A 67 -8.55 -6.26 0.68
C TYR A 67 -8.69 -6.46 2.20
N SER A 68 -8.05 -7.52 2.70
CA SER A 68 -7.98 -7.83 4.14
C SER A 68 -6.86 -7.04 4.80
N PHE A 69 -7.21 -6.15 5.73
CA PHE A 69 -6.24 -5.37 6.51
C PHE A 69 -5.29 -6.30 7.27
N GLU A 70 -5.81 -7.33 7.95
CA GLU A 70 -5.02 -8.30 8.71
C GLU A 70 -3.98 -9.01 7.83
N THR A 71 -4.39 -9.43 6.63
CA THR A 71 -3.50 -10.13 5.69
C THR A 71 -2.35 -9.23 5.25
N LEU A 72 -2.65 -7.98 4.88
CA LEU A 72 -1.64 -7.00 4.48
C LEU A 72 -0.74 -6.60 5.64
N SER A 73 -1.34 -6.33 6.80
CA SER A 73 -0.67 -5.99 8.06
C SER A 73 0.38 -7.03 8.44
N ARG A 74 0.01 -8.32 8.47
CA ARG A 74 0.95 -9.42 8.73
C ARG A 74 2.11 -9.43 7.73
N ARG A 75 1.80 -9.30 6.44
CA ARG A 75 2.83 -9.34 5.38
C ARG A 75 3.79 -8.15 5.46
N PHE A 76 3.27 -6.96 5.74
CA PHE A 76 4.07 -5.74 5.88
C PHE A 76 4.92 -5.75 7.14
N GLN A 77 4.39 -6.28 8.25
CA GLN A 77 5.17 -6.47 9.46
C GLN A 77 6.36 -7.41 9.23
N GLU A 78 6.14 -8.57 8.59
CA GLU A 78 7.21 -9.49 8.19
C GLU A 78 8.26 -8.79 7.32
N MET A 79 7.84 -8.00 6.33
CA MET A 79 8.79 -7.27 5.49
C MET A 79 9.60 -6.24 6.25
N ALA A 80 9.00 -5.51 7.20
CA ALA A 80 9.74 -4.55 8.03
C ALA A 80 10.77 -5.25 8.93
N PHE A 81 10.50 -6.47 9.41
CA PHE A 81 11.50 -7.26 10.12
C PHE A 81 12.66 -7.72 9.22
N LEU A 82 12.37 -8.12 7.99
CA LEU A 82 13.39 -8.60 7.05
C LEU A 82 14.27 -7.47 6.51
N ASN A 83 13.79 -6.23 6.52
CA ASN A 83 14.48 -5.06 5.98
C ASN A 83 14.74 -4.05 7.12
N LYS A 84 15.89 -4.19 7.79
CA LYS A 84 16.28 -3.31 8.91
C LYS A 84 16.22 -1.83 8.51
N GLY A 85 15.59 -1.03 9.37
CA GLY A 85 15.44 0.41 9.16
C GLY A 85 14.38 0.82 8.13
N LEU A 86 13.67 -0.13 7.51
CA LEU A 86 12.55 0.17 6.62
C LEU A 86 11.30 0.49 7.45
N THR A 87 10.78 1.70 7.28
CA THR A 87 9.47 2.06 7.79
C THR A 87 8.39 1.70 6.78
N ILE A 88 7.39 0.92 7.20
CA ILE A 88 6.20 0.61 6.40
C ILE A 88 4.97 1.13 7.13
N LYS A 89 4.15 1.93 6.45
CA LYS A 89 2.86 2.42 6.96
C LYS A 89 1.72 1.78 6.18
N LEU A 90 0.72 1.30 6.89
CA LEU A 90 -0.51 0.77 6.31
C LEU A 90 -1.70 1.53 6.92
N THR A 91 -2.55 2.08 6.06
CA THR A 91 -3.75 2.82 6.44
C THR A 91 -4.93 2.25 5.68
N ASP A 92 -6.02 2.00 6.39
CA ASP A 92 -7.32 1.62 5.83
C ASP A 92 -8.24 2.84 5.80
N GLU A 93 -8.46 3.39 4.60
CA GLU A 93 -9.27 4.60 4.41
C GLU A 93 -10.77 4.31 4.30
N ARG A 94 -11.20 3.04 4.40
CA ARG A 94 -12.62 2.66 4.35
C ARG A 94 -13.38 3.22 5.54
N GLU A 95 -14.60 3.71 5.30
CA GLU A 95 -15.49 4.20 6.38
C GLU A 95 -15.77 3.13 7.44
N SER A 96 -15.90 1.86 7.04
CA SER A 96 -16.08 0.73 7.95
C SER A 96 -14.91 0.56 8.94
N ALA A 97 -13.69 0.96 8.56
CA ALA A 97 -12.52 0.88 9.43
C ALA A 97 -12.46 2.03 10.44
N LYS A 98 -13.04 3.20 10.12
CA LYS A 98 -13.11 4.38 11.01
C LYS A 98 -14.11 4.18 12.15
N ALA A 99 -15.19 3.44 11.91
CA ALA A 99 -16.22 3.20 12.93
C ALA A 99 -15.75 2.25 14.07
N VAL A 100 -14.71 1.44 13.85
CA VAL A 100 -14.24 0.43 14.82
C VAL A 100 -13.38 1.04 15.93
N THR A 101 -12.82 2.24 15.74
CA THR A 101 -11.96 2.90 16.74
C THR A 101 -12.72 3.51 17.92
N GLY A 102 -14.04 3.29 18.04
CA GLY A 102 -14.90 3.84 19.10
C GLY A 102 -15.76 2.84 19.88
N ALA A 103 -15.61 1.52 19.69
CA ALA A 103 -16.58 0.57 20.25
C ALA A 103 -16.30 0.05 21.68
N ASP A 104 -15.13 0.32 22.29
CA ASP A 104 -14.77 -0.23 23.63
C ASP A 104 -14.22 0.78 24.65
N THR A 105 -14.32 2.10 24.39
CA THR A 105 -13.98 3.12 25.40
C THR A 105 -15.05 4.21 25.45
N ALA A 106 -15.80 4.26 26.54
CA ALA A 106 -16.93 5.18 26.75
C ALA A 106 -16.56 6.67 26.86
N ASP A 107 -15.30 7.08 26.60
CA ASP A 107 -14.83 8.46 26.84
C ASP A 107 -13.73 8.93 25.86
N ALA A 108 -13.75 8.53 24.58
CA ALA A 108 -12.83 9.07 23.58
C ALA A 108 -13.58 9.90 22.53
N ALA A 109 -13.17 11.15 22.35
CA ALA A 109 -13.66 12.02 21.29
C ALA A 109 -13.51 11.31 19.92
N ASP A 110 -14.64 11.14 19.26
CA ASP A 110 -14.78 10.56 17.92
C ASP A 110 -14.17 11.51 16.90
N ASP A 111 -12.89 11.31 16.57
CA ASP A 111 -12.20 12.07 15.52
C ASP A 111 -12.17 11.33 14.17
N GLY A 112 -13.01 10.29 14.00
CA GLY A 112 -13.22 9.60 12.71
C GLY A 112 -11.93 9.08 12.04
N GLN A 113 -10.90 8.77 12.83
CA GLN A 113 -9.56 8.54 12.30
C GLN A 113 -9.44 7.16 11.64
N ALA A 114 -8.88 7.12 10.43
CA ALA A 114 -8.66 5.89 9.68
C ALA A 114 -7.78 4.90 10.47
N MET A 115 -8.13 3.61 10.42
CA MET A 115 -7.31 2.55 11.04
C MET A 115 -5.92 2.55 10.40
N SER A 116 -4.86 2.75 11.19
CA SER A 116 -3.49 2.85 10.69
C SER A 116 -2.50 2.13 11.61
N VAL A 117 -1.48 1.51 11.01
CA VAL A 117 -0.36 0.85 11.70
C VAL A 117 0.96 1.25 11.03
N THR A 118 2.01 1.39 11.84
CA THR A 118 3.38 1.67 11.37
C THR A 118 4.33 0.60 11.89
N TYR A 119 5.10 -0.01 10.99
CA TYR A 119 6.13 -1.00 11.31
C TYR A 119 7.51 -0.41 11.06
N HIS A 120 8.40 -0.55 12.03
CA HIS A 120 9.79 -0.15 11.95
C HIS A 120 10.61 -0.99 12.93
N TYR A 121 11.63 -1.69 12.44
CA TYR A 121 12.45 -2.59 13.26
C TYR A 121 13.94 -2.41 12.96
N GLU A 122 14.70 -2.11 14.02
CA GLU A 122 16.16 -1.91 13.96
C GLU A 122 16.93 -3.24 14.10
N GLY A 123 16.43 -4.16 14.93
CA GLY A 123 17.05 -5.47 15.15
C GLY A 123 16.79 -6.47 14.01
N GLY A 124 15.86 -6.16 13.10
CA GLY A 124 15.51 -6.96 11.94
C GLY A 124 15.08 -8.38 12.30
N ILE A 125 15.71 -9.40 11.68
CA ILE A 125 15.40 -10.82 11.93
C ILE A 125 15.50 -11.24 13.41
N VAL A 126 16.32 -10.56 14.21
CA VAL A 126 16.42 -10.85 15.65
C VAL A 126 15.11 -10.48 16.35
N ASP A 127 14.52 -9.34 15.98
CA ASP A 127 13.24 -8.91 16.52
C ASP A 127 12.10 -9.80 15.99
N PHE A 128 12.22 -10.33 14.77
CA PHE A 128 11.26 -11.29 14.23
C PHE A 128 11.21 -12.58 15.05
N VAL A 129 12.37 -13.17 15.36
CA VAL A 129 12.44 -14.40 16.17
C VAL A 129 11.89 -14.15 17.58
N LYS A 130 12.21 -13.01 18.19
CA LYS A 130 11.63 -12.63 19.50
C LYS A 130 10.11 -12.53 19.42
N TYR A 131 9.58 -11.91 18.38
CA TYR A 131 8.14 -11.78 18.16
C TYR A 131 7.44 -13.14 17.98
N LEU A 132 8.05 -14.06 17.22
CA LEU A 132 7.52 -15.41 17.04
C LEU A 132 7.53 -16.21 18.36
N ASN A 133 8.55 -16.03 19.20
CA ASN A 133 8.68 -16.72 20.49
C ASN A 133 7.86 -16.08 21.63
N SER A 134 7.27 -14.91 21.41
CA SER A 134 6.37 -14.26 22.39
C SER A 134 4.90 -14.64 22.22
N ARG A 135 4.58 -15.49 21.24
CA ARG A 135 3.24 -16.04 21.01
C ARG A 135 3.04 -17.38 21.69
#